data_AF-A0A4Z2H9V6-F1
#
_entry.id   AF-A0A4Z2H9V6-F1
#
_cell.length_a   1.000
_cell.length_b   1.000
_cell.length_c   1.000
_cell.angle_alpha   90.00
_cell.angle_beta   90.00
_cell.angle_gamma   90.00
#
_symmetry.space_group_name_H-M   'P 1'
#
loop_
_entity.id
_entity.type
_entity.pdbx_description
1 polymer ?
#
loop_
_entity_poly.entity_id
_entity_poly.type
_entity_poly.pdbx_seq_one_letter_code
_entity_poly.pdbx_strand_id
1 'polypeptide(L)'
;MAARSMLRLEESAKDVLLLSQFIRSDGGLLPKRITGLCPEEHKKIAICVQMAHRAGLLPDHKPPLPEGHVPGKPKPPQLNRYLTRWSIDTVKPIKRTGLKWCKKRMAVGDPALKDNVRYGVKHLNIKH
;
A
#
# COMPACT_ATOMS: atom_id res chain seq x y z
N MET A 1 20.50 -19.10 6.61
CA MET A 1 20.38 -19.15 5.14
C MET A 1 18.91 -19.41 4.70
N ALA A 2 17.92 -18.74 5.32
CA ALA A 2 16.49 -19.11 5.14
C ALA A 2 15.51 -17.93 5.00
N ALA A 3 15.99 -16.74 4.59
CA ALA A 3 15.13 -15.56 4.42
C ALA A 3 15.21 -14.95 3.02
N ARG A 4 15.68 -15.71 2.02
CA ARG A 4 15.90 -15.20 0.65
C ARG A 4 14.80 -15.62 -0.34
N SER A 5 13.83 -16.41 0.08
CA SER A 5 12.84 -17.05 -0.81
C SER A 5 11.39 -16.61 -0.60
N MET A 6 11.06 -15.86 0.47
CA MET A 6 9.65 -15.67 0.85
C MET A 6 8.95 -14.49 0.16
N LEU A 7 9.66 -13.61 -0.56
CA LEU A 7 9.09 -12.45 -1.25
C LEU A 7 9.17 -12.55 -2.78
N ARG A 8 8.94 -13.76 -3.32
CA ARG A 8 8.54 -13.95 -4.73
C ARG A 8 7.05 -13.65 -4.90
N LEU A 9 6.60 -12.43 -4.58
CA LEU A 9 5.17 -12.14 -4.65
C LEU A 9 4.93 -10.81 -5.36
N GLU A 10 4.66 -10.94 -6.65
CA GLU A 10 4.10 -9.91 -7.53
C GLU A 10 2.77 -9.36 -6.97
N GLU A 11 2.16 -10.05 -6.01
CA GLU A 11 0.82 -9.76 -5.47
C GLU A 11 0.79 -9.32 -4.01
N SER A 12 1.92 -8.92 -3.43
CA SER A 12 2.01 -8.57 -1.99
C SER A 12 1.03 -7.50 -1.49
N ALA A 13 0.45 -6.65 -2.35
CA ALA A 13 -0.61 -5.72 -1.95
C ALA A 13 -2.02 -6.36 -1.90
N LYS A 14 -2.23 -7.47 -2.61
CA LYS A 14 -3.46 -8.27 -2.64
C LYS A 14 -3.41 -9.45 -1.67
N ASP A 15 -2.21 -9.94 -1.34
CA ASP A 15 -2.01 -11.08 -0.45
C ASP A 15 -2.24 -10.69 1.02
N VAL A 16 -3.51 -10.51 1.36
CA VAL A 16 -3.97 -10.13 2.71
C VAL A 16 -3.46 -11.12 3.76
N LEU A 17 -3.43 -12.41 3.43
CA LEU A 17 -2.95 -13.46 4.35
C LEU A 17 -1.47 -13.27 4.71
N LEU A 18 -0.63 -12.87 3.75
CA LEU A 18 0.78 -12.60 4.04
C LEU A 18 0.94 -11.32 4.85
N LEU A 19 0.24 -10.25 4.47
CA LEU A 19 0.30 -8.97 5.18
C LEU A 19 -0.19 -9.10 6.63
N SER A 20 -1.21 -9.94 6.86
CA SER A 20 -1.78 -10.17 8.19
C SER A 20 -0.76 -10.69 9.22
N GLN A 21 0.27 -11.42 8.77
CA GLN A 21 1.33 -11.95 9.64
C GLN A 21 2.29 -10.86 10.16
N PHE A 22 2.38 -9.74 9.44
CA PHE A 22 3.32 -8.66 9.76
C PHE A 22 2.64 -7.43 10.39
N ILE A 23 1.34 -7.49 10.62
CA ILE A 23 0.55 -6.41 11.23
C ILE A 23 0.01 -6.83 12.59
N ARG A 24 -0.22 -5.84 13.43
CA ARG A 24 -0.87 -5.95 14.73
C ARG A 24 -2.39 -5.89 14.54
N SER A 25 -3.14 -6.24 15.59
CA SER A 25 -4.59 -6.08 15.63
C SER A 25 -5.05 -4.62 15.46
N ASP A 26 -4.23 -3.65 15.86
CA ASP A 26 -4.47 -2.22 15.69
C ASP A 26 -4.23 -1.69 14.25
N GLY A 27 -3.75 -2.54 13.32
CA GLY A 27 -3.35 -2.16 11.96
C GLY A 27 -1.96 -1.53 11.86
N GLY A 28 -1.21 -1.47 12.96
CA GLY A 28 0.19 -1.08 12.96
C GLY A 28 1.09 -2.19 12.42
N LEU A 29 2.15 -1.81 11.69
CA LEU A 29 3.18 -2.74 11.25
C LEU A 29 4.03 -3.22 12.44
N LEU A 30 4.35 -4.52 12.49
CA LEU A 30 5.28 -5.07 13.49
C LEU A 30 6.69 -4.49 13.31
N PRO A 31 7.42 -4.16 14.39
CA PRO A 31 8.79 -3.67 14.31
C PRO A 31 9.72 -4.66 13.60
N LYS A 32 10.65 -4.14 12.78
CA LYS A 32 11.67 -4.94 12.08
C LYS A 32 12.41 -5.95 12.96
N ARG A 33 12.71 -5.58 14.21
CA ARG A 33 13.40 -6.45 15.18
C ARG A 33 12.61 -7.74 15.51
N ILE A 34 11.29 -7.70 15.37
CA ILE A 34 10.39 -8.84 15.62
C ILE A 34 10.19 -9.63 14.34
N THR A 35 9.99 -8.96 13.21
CA THR A 35 9.73 -9.62 11.93
C THR A 35 10.97 -10.32 11.34
N GLY A 36 12.18 -9.89 11.74
CA GLY A 36 13.44 -10.48 11.25
C GLY A 36 13.76 -10.17 9.79
N LEU A 37 12.99 -9.30 9.15
CA LEU A 37 13.13 -8.95 7.74
C LEU A 37 14.32 -8.02 7.50
N CYS A 38 14.90 -8.09 6.29
CA CYS A 38 15.91 -7.11 5.90
C CYS A 38 15.27 -5.70 5.75
N PRO A 39 16.06 -4.61 5.85
CA PRO A 39 15.50 -3.26 5.80
C PRO A 39 14.72 -2.97 4.51
N GLU A 40 15.16 -3.52 3.38
CA GLU A 40 14.50 -3.33 2.08
C GLU A 40 13.14 -4.03 2.02
N GLU A 41 13.09 -5.29 2.43
CA GLU A 41 11.86 -6.08 2.47
C GLU A 41 10.86 -5.52 3.48
N HIS A 42 11.35 -5.10 4.65
CA HIS A 42 10.51 -4.45 5.65
C HIS A 42 9.86 -3.17 5.11
N LYS A 43 10.60 -2.38 4.32
CA LYS A 43 10.07 -1.19 3.64
C LYS A 43 9.03 -1.56 2.58
N LYS A 44 9.24 -2.62 1.79
CA LYS A 44 8.26 -3.10 0.81
C LYS A 44 6.96 -3.52 1.48
N ILE A 45 7.03 -4.28 2.57
CA ILE A 45 5.85 -4.71 3.34
C ILE A 45 5.14 -3.51 3.94
N ALA A 46 5.86 -2.54 4.51
CA ALA A 46 5.27 -1.31 5.03
C ALA A 46 4.42 -0.57 3.97
N ILE A 47 4.94 -0.47 2.75
CA ILE A 47 4.25 0.17 1.63
C ILE A 47 3.00 -0.65 1.22
N CYS A 48 3.13 -1.98 1.12
CA CYS A 48 2.00 -2.86 0.79
C CYS A 48 0.88 -2.78 1.83
N VAL A 49 1.22 -2.79 3.12
CA VAL A 49 0.26 -2.62 4.23
C VAL A 49 -0.47 -1.27 4.11
N GLN A 50 0.27 -0.17 3.87
CA GLN A 50 -0.36 1.15 3.67
C GLN A 50 -1.31 1.17 2.47
N MET A 51 -0.93 0.55 1.36
CA MET A 51 -1.78 0.45 0.17
C MET A 51 -3.03 -0.41 0.44
N ALA A 52 -2.89 -1.50 1.19
CA ALA A 52 -4.00 -2.40 1.56
C ALA A 52 -5.01 -1.71 2.47
N HIS A 53 -4.56 -0.95 3.48
CA HIS A 53 -5.45 -0.14 4.33
C HIS A 53 -6.23 0.89 3.51
N ARG A 54 -5.56 1.58 2.57
CA ARG A 54 -6.23 2.56 1.70
C ARG A 54 -7.20 1.93 0.72
N ALA A 55 -6.96 0.67 0.35
CA ALA A 55 -7.86 -0.12 -0.50
C ALA A 55 -9.02 -0.76 0.27
N GLY A 56 -9.00 -0.72 1.61
CA GLY A 56 -10.03 -1.32 2.44
C GLY A 56 -9.95 -2.85 2.53
N LEU A 57 -8.79 -3.45 2.23
CA LEU A 57 -8.60 -4.91 2.24
C LEU A 57 -8.41 -5.50 3.65
N LEU A 58 -8.21 -4.66 4.67
CA LEU A 58 -7.97 -5.05 6.06
C LEU A 58 -9.06 -4.48 6.98
N PRO A 59 -10.28 -5.03 6.96
CA PRO A 59 -11.42 -4.48 7.72
C PRO A 59 -11.26 -4.65 9.24
N ASP A 60 -10.61 -5.72 9.68
CA ASP A 60 -10.46 -6.10 11.10
C ASP A 60 -9.28 -5.40 11.79
N HIS A 61 -8.39 -4.80 11.02
CA HIS A 61 -7.17 -4.15 11.50
C HIS A 61 -7.33 -2.63 11.48
N LYS A 62 -8.30 -2.13 12.25
CA LYS A 62 -8.55 -0.69 12.40
C LYS A 62 -8.07 -0.23 13.77
N PRO A 63 -7.58 1.02 13.89
CA PRO A 63 -7.25 1.56 15.19
C PRO A 63 -8.52 1.55 16.06
N PRO A 64 -8.42 1.11 17.33
CA PRO A 64 -9.56 1.11 18.22
C PRO A 64 -10.04 2.56 18.41
N LEU A 65 -11.33 2.77 18.23
CA LEU A 65 -11.95 4.05 18.54
C LEU A 65 -12.10 4.16 20.07
N PRO A 66 -11.89 5.35 20.66
CA PRO A 66 -12.17 5.55 22.07
C PRO A 66 -13.65 5.31 22.34
N GLU A 67 -13.94 4.75 23.51
CA GLU A 67 -15.29 4.43 23.94
C GLU A 67 -16.16 5.70 23.93
N GLY A 68 -17.30 5.65 23.22
CA GLY A 68 -18.19 6.80 23.02
C GLY A 68 -17.89 7.70 21.81
N HIS A 69 -16.94 7.35 20.93
CA HIS A 69 -16.71 8.13 19.71
C HIS A 69 -17.84 7.97 18.69
N VAL A 70 -18.75 8.95 18.65
CA VAL A 70 -19.73 9.09 17.57
C VAL A 70 -19.10 9.92 16.44
N PRO A 71 -19.04 9.42 15.19
CA PRO A 71 -18.51 10.21 14.09
C PRO A 71 -19.41 11.42 13.84
N GLY A 72 -18.95 12.62 14.22
CA GLY A 72 -19.73 13.86 14.16
C GLY A 72 -20.06 14.37 12.75
N LYS A 73 -19.54 13.74 11.70
CA LYS A 73 -19.87 14.02 10.30
C LYS A 73 -20.07 12.70 9.54
N PRO A 74 -21.01 12.64 8.58
CA PRO A 74 -21.12 11.50 7.70
C PRO A 74 -19.80 11.34 6.95
N LYS A 75 -19.22 10.14 7.00
CA LYS A 75 -18.00 9.84 6.24
C LYS A 75 -18.32 10.03 4.75
N PRO A 76 -17.41 10.66 3.98
CA PRO A 76 -17.59 10.73 2.53
C PRO A 76 -17.71 9.29 1.98
N PRO A 77 -18.42 9.10 0.86
CA PRO A 77 -18.58 7.79 0.26
C PRO A 77 -17.20 7.15 0.07
N GLN A 78 -17.04 5.94 0.59
CA GLN A 78 -15.81 5.19 0.41
C GLN A 78 -15.70 4.83 -1.08
N LEU A 79 -14.73 5.45 -1.75
CA LEU A 79 -14.44 5.16 -3.14
C LEU A 79 -13.57 3.90 -3.21
N ASN A 80 -13.93 2.97 -4.09
CA ASN A 80 -13.11 1.79 -4.38
C ASN A 80 -11.78 2.25 -5.00
N ARG A 81 -10.68 1.93 -4.33
CA ARG A 81 -9.34 2.38 -4.72
C ARG A 81 -8.37 1.23 -4.55
N TYR A 82 -7.42 1.14 -5.46
CA TYR A 82 -6.36 0.14 -5.41
C TYR A 82 -5.03 0.78 -5.82
N LEU A 83 -3.93 0.18 -5.37
CA LEU A 83 -2.56 0.61 -5.70
C LEU A 83 -2.26 2.10 -5.41
N THR A 84 -2.83 2.65 -4.34
CA THR A 84 -2.70 4.09 -4.00
C THR A 84 -1.41 4.40 -3.25
N ARG A 85 -0.51 5.14 -3.89
CA ARG A 85 0.80 5.49 -3.33
C ARG A 85 0.76 6.53 -2.20
N TRP A 86 -0.09 7.54 -2.35
CA TRP A 86 -0.15 8.69 -1.46
C TRP A 86 -1.41 8.68 -0.60
N SER A 87 -1.34 9.36 0.55
CA SER A 87 -2.54 9.60 1.36
C SER A 87 -3.50 10.51 0.62
N ILE A 88 -4.80 10.25 0.79
CA ILE A 88 -5.88 10.95 0.08
C ILE A 88 -5.80 12.46 0.33
N ASP A 89 -5.57 12.84 1.59
CA ASP A 89 -5.61 14.24 2.03
C ASP A 89 -4.39 15.05 1.60
N THR A 90 -3.33 14.37 1.14
CA THR A 90 -2.06 15.01 0.76
C THR A 90 -1.96 15.34 -0.72
N VAL A 91 -2.74 14.68 -1.57
CA VAL A 91 -2.62 14.83 -3.02
C VAL A 91 -3.52 15.94 -3.53
N LYS A 92 -2.92 16.92 -4.21
CA LYS A 92 -3.66 17.97 -4.91
C LYS A 92 -4.03 17.53 -6.33
N PRO A 93 -5.21 17.92 -6.85
CA PRO A 93 -5.60 17.59 -8.22
C PRO A 93 -4.68 18.26 -9.24
N ILE A 94 -4.40 17.56 -10.34
CA ILE A 94 -3.62 18.09 -11.46
C ILE A 94 -4.54 18.96 -12.30
N LYS A 95 -4.51 20.28 -12.08
CA LYS A 95 -5.33 21.24 -12.84
C LYS A 95 -4.90 21.39 -14.30
N ARG A 96 -3.62 21.18 -14.60
CA ARG A 96 -3.03 21.28 -15.94
C ARG A 96 -2.14 20.06 -16.18
N THR A 97 -2.54 19.21 -17.10
CA THR A 97 -1.85 17.96 -17.45
C THR A 97 -0.59 18.20 -18.27
N GLY A 98 -0.57 19.22 -19.12
CA GLY A 98 0.56 19.54 -20.01
C GLY A 98 0.50 18.80 -21.35
N LEU A 99 1.38 19.20 -22.27
CA LEU A 99 1.50 18.63 -23.61
C LEU A 99 2.15 17.23 -23.55
N LYS A 100 2.09 16.48 -24.66
CA LYS A 100 2.53 15.06 -24.71
C LYS A 100 3.94 14.83 -24.15
N TRP A 101 4.89 15.74 -24.41
CA TRP A 101 6.29 15.64 -23.97
C TRP A 101 6.55 16.09 -22.53
N CYS A 102 5.64 16.85 -21.91
CA CYS A 102 5.75 17.34 -20.53
C CYS A 102 4.55 16.93 -19.66
N LYS A 103 3.87 15.84 -20.05
CA LYS A 103 2.64 15.38 -19.41
C LYS A 103 2.89 14.97 -17.95
N LYS A 104 2.16 15.60 -17.02
CA LYS A 104 2.11 15.22 -15.61
C LYS A 104 1.27 13.95 -15.46
N ARG A 105 1.95 12.82 -15.35
CA ARG A 105 1.34 11.49 -15.18
C ARG A 105 0.95 11.22 -13.73
N MET A 106 -0.07 10.38 -13.54
CA MET A 106 -0.52 9.95 -12.23
C MET A 106 0.31 8.75 -11.76
N ALA A 107 0.78 8.80 -10.52
CA ALA A 107 1.52 7.68 -9.93
C ALA A 107 0.54 6.58 -9.47
N VAL A 108 0.78 5.34 -9.89
CA VAL A 108 0.01 4.16 -9.51
C VAL A 108 0.98 3.09 -9.02
N GLY A 109 0.79 2.58 -7.80
CA GLY A 109 1.76 1.70 -7.13
C GLY A 109 2.97 2.44 -6.57
N ASP A 110 3.97 1.71 -6.09
CA ASP A 110 5.21 2.27 -5.55
C ASP A 110 6.46 1.75 -6.28
N PRO A 111 7.43 2.62 -6.62
CA PRO A 111 8.70 2.23 -7.22
C PRO A 111 9.52 1.19 -6.45
N ALA A 112 9.34 1.07 -5.12
CA ALA A 112 10.04 0.05 -4.32
C ALA A 112 9.64 -1.38 -4.72
N LEU A 113 8.52 -1.55 -5.41
CA LEU A 113 7.99 -2.84 -5.87
C LEU A 113 8.32 -3.11 -7.36
N LYS A 114 9.12 -2.26 -8.00
CA LYS A 114 9.46 -2.38 -9.44
C LYS A 114 10.25 -3.66 -9.76
N ASP A 115 11.02 -4.15 -8.80
CA ASP A 115 11.95 -5.28 -8.94
C ASP A 115 11.29 -6.63 -8.62
N ASN A 116 9.97 -6.67 -8.46
CA ASN A 116 9.23 -7.90 -8.20
C ASN A 116 9.29 -8.83 -9.42
N VAL A 117 9.16 -10.14 -9.17
CA VAL A 117 9.03 -11.16 -10.23
C VAL A 117 7.84 -10.83 -11.11
N ARG A 118 7.96 -11.11 -12.41
CA ARG A 118 6.97 -10.74 -13.41
C ARG A 118 6.72 -11.90 -14.34
N TYR A 119 5.46 -12.24 -14.49
CA TYR A 119 5.07 -13.30 -15.42
C TYR A 119 4.70 -12.75 -16.82
N GLY A 120 4.43 -11.45 -16.92
CA GLY A 120 4.10 -10.79 -18.19
C GLY A 120 5.30 -10.17 -18.91
N VAL A 121 5.24 -10.09 -20.24
CA VAL A 121 6.28 -9.48 -21.10
C VAL A 121 6.36 -7.95 -20.94
N LYS A 122 5.25 -7.28 -20.60
CA LYS A 122 5.18 -5.81 -20.52
C LYS A 122 5.83 -5.28 -19.26
N HIS A 123 6.50 -4.13 -19.34
CA HIS A 123 7.04 -3.43 -18.15
C HIS A 123 5.94 -2.88 -17.21
N LEU A 124 6.29 -2.55 -15.97
CA LEU A 124 5.33 -2.24 -14.91
C LEU A 124 5.22 -0.74 -15.00
N ASN A 125 4.10 -0.26 -15.49
CA ASN A 125 3.92 1.16 -15.60
C ASN A 125 3.45 1.72 -14.27
N ILE A 126 4.30 2.49 -13.60
CA ILE A 126 4.01 3.14 -12.32
C ILE A 126 3.49 4.57 -12.56
N LYS A 127 3.50 5.05 -13.81
CA LYS A 127 3.07 6.40 -14.21
C LYS A 127 2.11 6.34 -15.40
N HIS A 128 0.84 6.61 -15.14
CA HIS A 128 -0.22 6.60 -16.17
C HIS A 128 -0.46 8.02 -16.71
#